data_AF-A0A3B8WBQ4-F1
#
_entry.id   AF-A0A3B8WBQ4-F1
#
_cell.length_a   1.000
_cell.length_b   1.000
_cell.length_c   1.000
_cell.angle_alpha   90.00
_cell.angle_beta   90.00
_cell.angle_gamma   90.00
#
_symmetry.space_group_name_H-M   'P 1'
#
loop_
_entity.id
_entity.type
_entity.pdbx_description
1 polymer ?
#
loop_
_entity_poly.entity_id
_entity_poly.type
_entity_poly.pdbx_seq_one_letter_code
_entity_poly.pdbx_strand_id
1 'polypeptide(L)'
;DHVRAVLEESGKLSLWRMAIKPGKPLAFGEVAGIPVLGLPGNPAAVLVTFLVVAMPYIRKRQGRQDLLPVGEYLPAGFDVTSTSVRREFVRARKQGSAEGLAVVAYPNQSSGVLSSACWGDGLAVVPEHTPIHAGDLITYYPFIELLS
;
A
#
# COMPACT_ATOMS: atom_id res chain seq x y z
N ASP A 1 -0.76 25.44 1.33
CA ASP A 1 -1.52 24.19 1.50
C ASP A 1 -2.84 24.53 2.17
N HIS A 2 -3.88 24.77 1.36
CA HIS A 2 -5.19 25.23 1.83
C HIS A 2 -6.04 24.10 2.42
N VAL A 3 -5.75 22.85 2.03
CA VAL A 3 -6.44 21.67 2.54
C VAL A 3 -6.18 21.55 4.03
N ARG A 4 -4.92 21.65 4.47
CA ARG A 4 -4.58 21.61 5.89
C ARG A 4 -5.25 22.71 6.73
N ALA A 5 -5.33 23.93 6.22
CA ALA A 5 -5.95 25.05 6.94
C ALA A 5 -7.47 24.86 7.14
N VAL A 6 -8.19 24.48 6.08
CA VAL A 6 -9.63 24.16 6.15
C VAL A 6 -9.89 22.96 7.07
N LEU A 7 -8.95 22.02 7.12
CA LEU A 7 -9.03 20.83 7.96
C LEU A 7 -8.80 21.14 9.45
N GLU A 8 -7.87 22.03 9.79
CA GLU A 8 -7.59 22.44 11.17
C GLU A 8 -8.77 23.25 11.78
N GLU A 9 -9.48 24.05 10.97
CA GLU A 9 -10.69 24.79 11.40
C GLU A 9 -11.85 23.87 11.82
N SER A 10 -11.92 22.65 11.27
CA SER A 10 -12.98 21.68 11.59
C SER A 10 -12.80 20.93 12.91
N GLY A 11 -11.62 21.06 13.56
CA GLY A 11 -11.32 20.54 14.90
C GLY A 11 -11.28 19.00 15.05
N LYS A 12 -11.62 18.23 14.01
CA LYS A 12 -11.80 16.77 14.09
C LYS A 12 -10.95 15.98 13.10
N LEU A 13 -9.86 16.54 12.61
CA LEU A 13 -8.96 15.86 11.67
C LEU A 13 -7.54 15.72 12.22
N SER A 14 -7.01 14.50 12.20
CA SER A 14 -5.68 14.14 12.65
C SER A 14 -4.78 13.81 11.46
N LEU A 15 -3.54 14.33 11.47
CA LEU A 15 -2.52 13.97 10.48
C LEU A 15 -1.60 12.88 11.04
N TRP A 16 -1.63 11.71 10.42
CA TRP A 16 -0.87 10.54 10.81
C TRP A 16 0.38 10.39 9.92
N ARG A 17 1.47 9.93 10.55
CA ARG A 17 2.71 9.55 9.87
C ARG A 17 2.86 8.04 9.94
N MET A 18 2.34 7.36 8.94
CA MET A 18 2.34 5.90 8.89
C MET A 18 3.76 5.35 8.62
N ALA A 19 4.07 4.23 9.26
CA ALA A 19 5.32 3.50 9.07
C ALA A 19 5.27 2.61 7.81
N ILE A 20 4.77 3.16 6.69
CA ILE A 20 4.66 2.46 5.41
C ILE A 20 5.38 3.21 4.28
N LYS A 21 5.73 2.49 3.22
CA LYS A 21 6.35 3.02 1.99
C LYS A 21 5.74 2.34 0.76
N PRO A 22 5.25 3.09 -0.23
CA PRO A 22 4.92 4.52 -0.17
C PRO A 22 3.72 4.79 0.76
N GLY A 23 3.42 6.07 1.04
CA GLY A 23 2.22 6.46 1.81
C GLY A 23 2.45 6.95 3.24
N LYS A 24 3.56 7.64 3.54
CA LYS A 24 3.86 8.15 4.89
C LYS A 24 2.76 9.08 5.46
N PRO A 25 2.30 10.15 4.78
CA PRO A 25 1.25 11.00 5.32
C PRO A 25 -0.14 10.42 5.05
N LEU A 26 -1.01 10.43 6.07
CA LEU A 26 -2.45 10.18 5.94
C LEU A 26 -3.17 11.17 6.84
N ALA A 27 -4.20 11.83 6.34
CA ALA A 27 -5.09 12.62 7.17
C ALA A 27 -6.38 11.83 7.41
N PHE A 28 -6.88 11.80 8.64
CA PHE A 28 -8.13 11.12 8.98
C PHE A 28 -8.94 11.90 10.00
N GLY A 29 -10.24 12.01 9.77
CA GLY A 29 -11.14 12.69 10.68
C GLY A 29 -12.57 12.72 10.18
N GLU A 30 -13.31 13.75 10.57
CA GLU A 30 -14.68 13.97 10.10
C GLU A 30 -15.01 15.45 9.89
N VAL A 31 -15.90 15.72 8.94
CA VAL A 31 -16.49 17.04 8.69
C VAL A 31 -18.00 16.88 8.77
N ALA A 32 -18.65 17.62 9.68
CA ALA A 32 -20.10 17.52 9.93
C ALA A 32 -20.58 16.06 10.16
N GLY A 33 -19.78 15.23 10.84
CA GLY A 33 -20.07 13.82 11.10
C GLY A 33 -19.80 12.87 9.92
N ILE A 34 -19.30 13.39 8.80
CA ILE A 34 -18.93 12.60 7.63
C ILE A 34 -17.43 12.29 7.69
N PRO A 35 -17.01 11.02 7.68
CA PRO A 35 -15.60 10.66 7.69
C PRO A 35 -14.84 11.19 6.47
N VAL A 36 -13.62 11.68 6.68
CA VAL A 36 -12.73 12.19 5.65
C VAL A 36 -11.38 11.49 5.75
N LEU A 37 -10.91 10.94 4.61
CA LEU A 37 -9.56 10.41 4.43
C LEU A 37 -8.79 11.29 3.44
N GLY A 38 -7.74 11.96 3.92
CA GLY A 38 -6.79 12.68 3.09
C GLY A 38 -5.63 11.77 2.68
N LEU A 39 -5.60 11.40 1.41
CA LEU A 39 -4.54 10.55 0.83
C LEU A 39 -3.33 11.40 0.39
N PRO A 40 -2.13 10.79 0.23
CA PRO A 40 -0.96 11.47 -0.31
C PRO A 40 -1.21 12.09 -1.71
N GLY A 41 -0.41 13.06 -2.15
CA GLY A 41 -0.54 13.60 -3.53
C GLY A 41 0.11 12.74 -4.63
N ASN A 42 1.04 11.86 -4.28
CA ASN A 42 1.81 11.07 -5.23
C ASN A 42 1.03 9.84 -5.73
N PRO A 43 0.93 9.55 -7.04
CA PRO A 43 0.02 8.53 -7.56
C PRO A 43 0.20 7.11 -7.00
N ALA A 44 1.44 6.60 -6.92
CA ALA A 44 1.67 5.27 -6.35
C ALA A 44 1.46 5.25 -4.83
N ALA A 45 1.68 6.38 -4.15
CA ALA A 45 1.36 6.51 -2.73
C ALA A 45 -0.16 6.53 -2.48
N VAL A 46 -0.93 7.25 -3.31
CA VAL A 46 -2.41 7.24 -3.26
C VAL A 46 -2.92 5.82 -3.39
N LEU A 47 -2.49 5.09 -4.44
CA LEU A 47 -2.92 3.72 -4.68
C LEU A 47 -2.66 2.84 -3.46
N VAL A 48 -1.42 2.81 -2.98
CA VAL A 48 -1.04 1.96 -1.84
C VAL A 48 -1.84 2.36 -0.60
N THR A 49 -1.88 3.64 -0.23
CA THR A 49 -2.61 4.09 0.95
C THR A 49 -4.10 3.82 0.85
N PHE A 50 -4.70 3.97 -0.33
CA PHE A 50 -6.10 3.63 -0.54
C PHE A 50 -6.35 2.13 -0.30
N LEU A 51 -5.55 1.26 -0.92
CA LEU A 51 -5.72 -0.19 -0.82
C LEU A 51 -5.47 -0.72 0.60
N VAL A 52 -4.44 -0.23 1.30
CA VAL A 52 -4.03 -0.79 2.60
C VAL A 52 -4.69 -0.12 3.80
N VAL A 53 -5.32 1.04 3.61
CA VAL A 53 -5.97 1.80 4.70
C VAL A 53 -7.43 2.11 4.39
N ALA A 54 -7.70 2.76 3.26
CA ALA A 54 -9.06 3.23 2.95
C ALA A 54 -10.01 2.06 2.65
N MET A 55 -9.57 1.03 1.93
CA MET A 55 -10.40 -0.14 1.63
C MET A 55 -10.82 -0.91 2.89
N PRO A 56 -9.92 -1.27 3.84
CA PRO A 56 -10.33 -1.84 5.12
C PRO A 56 -11.33 -0.97 5.89
N TYR A 57 -11.16 0.36 5.86
CA TYR A 57 -12.12 1.29 6.47
C TYR A 57 -13.50 1.22 5.79
N ILE A 58 -13.54 1.28 4.46
CA ILE A 58 -14.78 1.19 3.67
C ILE A 58 -15.49 -0.14 3.93
N ARG A 59 -14.76 -1.27 3.88
CA ARG A 59 -15.29 -2.60 4.19
C ARG A 59 -15.92 -2.63 5.59
N LYS A 60 -15.23 -2.08 6.60
CA LYS A 60 -15.77 -1.99 7.96
C LYS A 60 -17.06 -1.19 8.01
N ARG A 61 -17.15 -0.06 7.30
CA ARG A 61 -18.36 0.78 7.22
C ARG A 61 -19.51 0.12 6.46
N GLN A 62 -19.22 -0.85 5.59
CA GLN A 62 -20.22 -1.70 4.94
C GLN A 62 -20.72 -2.86 5.83
N GLY A 63 -20.20 -3.01 7.06
CA GLY A 63 -20.57 -4.10 7.96
C GLY A 63 -19.90 -5.44 7.65
N ARG A 64 -18.86 -5.44 6.80
CA ARG A 64 -18.11 -6.65 6.44
C ARG A 64 -17.27 -7.18 7.61
N GLN A 65 -17.00 -8.48 7.57
CA GLN A 65 -16.11 -9.15 8.54
C GLN A 65 -14.74 -9.50 7.94
N ASP A 66 -14.66 -9.62 6.61
CA ASP A 66 -13.45 -9.82 5.81
C ASP A 66 -12.72 -8.49 5.57
N LEU A 67 -12.23 -7.88 6.65
CA LEU A 67 -11.64 -6.54 6.62
C LEU A 67 -10.24 -6.51 6.00
N LEU A 68 -9.45 -7.56 6.25
CA LEU A 68 -8.07 -7.67 5.82
C LEU A 68 -7.98 -8.64 4.62
N PRO A 69 -7.18 -8.30 3.61
CA PRO A 69 -6.99 -9.17 2.44
C PRO A 69 -6.28 -10.47 2.82
N VAL A 70 -6.58 -11.55 2.10
CA VAL A 70 -5.83 -12.81 2.20
C VAL A 70 -4.60 -12.75 1.29
N GLY A 71 -3.41 -12.88 1.88
CA GLY A 71 -2.15 -12.83 1.13
C GLY A 71 -1.73 -14.19 0.58
N GLU A 72 -1.15 -14.20 -0.61
CA GLU A 72 -0.45 -15.35 -1.19
C GLU A 72 1.01 -15.35 -0.69
N TYR A 73 1.58 -16.51 -0.35
CA TYR A 73 3.00 -16.64 -0.07
C TYR A 73 3.71 -17.17 -1.31
N LEU A 74 4.55 -16.34 -1.93
CA LEU A 74 5.18 -16.66 -3.20
C LEU A 74 6.68 -16.31 -3.18
N PRO A 75 7.53 -17.01 -3.95
CA PRO A 75 8.93 -16.67 -4.08
C PRO A 75 9.13 -15.25 -4.64
N ALA A 76 10.04 -14.49 -4.04
CA ALA A 76 10.48 -13.20 -4.54
C ALA A 76 11.34 -13.39 -5.81
N GLY A 77 11.04 -12.63 -6.86
CA GLY A 77 11.86 -12.52 -8.07
C GLY A 77 12.77 -11.29 -8.06
N PHE A 78 13.07 -10.74 -6.89
CA PHE A 78 13.88 -9.54 -6.69
C PHE A 78 14.56 -9.57 -5.33
N ASP A 79 15.65 -8.81 -5.21
CA ASP A 79 16.36 -8.60 -3.94
C ASP A 79 16.02 -7.24 -3.32
N VAL A 80 16.03 -7.19 -1.99
CA VAL A 80 16.02 -5.97 -1.18
C VAL A 80 17.21 -6.00 -0.25
N THR A 81 18.25 -5.25 -0.60
CA THR A 81 19.49 -5.18 0.17
C THR A 81 19.52 -4.01 1.16
N SER A 82 18.82 -2.92 0.86
CA SER A 82 18.66 -1.77 1.75
C SER A 82 17.34 -1.87 2.51
N THR A 83 17.40 -2.29 3.76
CA THR A 83 16.21 -2.47 4.60
C THR A 83 15.68 -1.14 5.11
N SER A 84 14.39 -1.09 5.44
CA SER A 84 13.72 0.12 5.91
C SER A 84 13.05 -0.09 7.27
N VAL A 85 13.01 0.95 8.10
CA VAL A 85 12.17 0.99 9.33
C VAL A 85 10.66 0.97 9.04
N ARG A 86 10.28 1.04 7.76
CA ARG A 86 8.88 1.09 7.30
C ARG A 86 8.57 -0.16 6.49
N ARG A 87 7.35 -0.66 6.61
CA ARG A 87 6.83 -1.69 5.72
C ARG A 87 6.83 -1.18 4.30
N GLU A 88 7.44 -1.91 3.37
CA GLU A 88 7.34 -1.56 1.96
C GLU A 88 6.24 -2.36 1.27
N PHE A 89 5.35 -1.65 0.59
CA PHE A 89 4.38 -2.21 -0.34
C PHE A 89 4.92 -1.99 -1.76
N VAL A 90 5.64 -2.99 -2.24
CA VAL A 90 6.30 -3.01 -3.55
C VAL A 90 5.25 -3.30 -4.61
N ARG A 91 5.12 -2.41 -5.61
CA ARG A 91 4.24 -2.69 -6.75
C ARG A 91 4.87 -3.79 -7.57
N ALA A 92 4.14 -4.89 -7.68
CA ALA A 92 4.66 -6.14 -8.21
C ALA A 92 3.58 -6.88 -8.98
N ARG A 93 4.00 -7.86 -9.78
CA ARG A 93 3.10 -8.80 -10.44
C ARG A 93 3.64 -10.21 -10.35
N LYS A 94 2.76 -11.18 -10.50
CA LYS A 94 3.14 -12.57 -10.63
C LYS A 94 3.70 -12.82 -12.03
N GLN A 95 4.80 -13.56 -12.12
CA GLN A 95 5.41 -13.94 -13.38
C GLN A 95 5.79 -15.42 -13.33
N GLY A 96 5.31 -16.18 -14.31
CA GLY A 96 5.73 -17.56 -14.53
C GLY A 96 7.00 -17.61 -15.38
N SER A 97 7.93 -18.49 -15.01
CA SER A 97 9.09 -18.90 -15.80
C SER A 97 9.20 -20.42 -15.85
N ALA A 98 10.22 -20.95 -16.52
CA ALA A 98 10.56 -22.38 -16.48
C ALA A 98 10.94 -22.85 -15.07
N GLU A 99 11.37 -21.95 -14.18
CA GLU A 99 11.71 -22.27 -12.79
C GLU A 99 10.50 -22.21 -11.84
N GLY A 100 9.34 -21.73 -12.32
CA GLY A 100 8.10 -21.65 -11.55
C GLY A 100 7.51 -20.25 -11.50
N LEU A 101 6.62 -20.04 -10.52
CA LEU A 101 5.94 -18.77 -10.29
C LEU A 101 6.72 -17.92 -9.28
N ALA A 102 7.00 -16.66 -9.62
CA ALA A 102 7.63 -15.70 -8.72
C ALA A 102 6.94 -14.33 -8.78
N VAL A 103 7.17 -13.51 -7.77
CA VAL A 103 6.68 -12.13 -7.70
C VAL A 103 7.79 -11.19 -8.13
N VAL A 104 7.58 -10.45 -9.22
CA VAL A 104 8.56 -9.52 -9.77
C VAL A 104 8.18 -8.08 -9.46
N ALA A 105 9.15 -7.30 -8.98
CA ALA A 105 8.97 -5.89 -8.66
C ALA A 105 9.09 -5.01 -9.91
N TYR A 106 8.30 -3.94 -9.98
CA TYR A 106 8.56 -2.89 -10.97
C TYR A 106 9.91 -2.22 -10.64
N PRO A 107 10.83 -1.99 -11.61
CA PRO A 107 12.19 -1.53 -11.31
C PRO A 107 12.26 -0.19 -10.56
N ASN A 108 11.34 0.74 -10.86
CA ASN A 108 11.30 2.04 -10.21
C ASN A 108 10.15 2.14 -9.18
N GLN A 109 10.49 1.93 -7.91
CA GLN A 109 9.53 1.97 -6.80
C GLN A 109 9.27 3.38 -6.22
N SER A 110 9.67 4.47 -6.91
CA SER A 110 9.36 5.84 -6.47
C SER A 110 7.84 6.08 -6.36
N SER A 111 7.42 6.85 -5.36
CA SER A 111 5.99 7.12 -5.11
C SER A 111 5.31 7.93 -6.22
N GLY A 112 6.08 8.70 -6.99
CA GLY A 112 5.55 9.53 -8.09
C GLY A 112 5.30 8.76 -9.39
N VAL A 113 5.73 7.50 -9.49
CA VAL A 113 5.77 6.76 -10.75
C VAL A 113 4.45 6.04 -10.98
N LEU A 114 3.52 6.69 -11.70
CA LEU A 114 2.22 6.12 -12.04
C LEU A 114 2.34 4.82 -12.86
N SER A 115 3.34 4.70 -13.74
CA SER A 115 3.53 3.49 -14.55
C SER A 115 3.74 2.23 -13.70
N SER A 116 4.34 2.36 -12.51
CA SER A 116 4.49 1.24 -11.57
C SER A 116 3.16 0.75 -11.00
N ALA A 117 2.20 1.66 -10.82
CA ALA A 117 0.85 1.35 -10.37
C ALA A 117 0.03 0.71 -11.50
N CYS A 118 0.20 1.16 -12.75
CA CYS A 118 -0.47 0.57 -13.91
C CYS A 118 0.12 -0.80 -14.31
N TRP A 119 1.40 -1.03 -14.05
CA TRP A 119 2.09 -2.26 -14.44
C TRP A 119 1.92 -3.41 -13.45
N GLY A 120 1.78 -3.10 -12.15
CA GLY A 120 1.60 -4.10 -11.11
C GLY A 120 0.20 -4.71 -11.14
N ASP A 121 0.10 -5.96 -10.70
CA ASP A 121 -1.17 -6.66 -10.47
C ASP A 121 -1.47 -6.84 -8.97
N GLY A 122 -0.59 -6.30 -8.11
CA GLY A 122 -0.65 -6.46 -6.66
C GLY A 122 0.49 -5.76 -5.92
N LEU A 123 0.52 -5.98 -4.62
CA LEU A 123 1.52 -5.46 -3.69
C LEU A 123 2.29 -6.61 -3.03
N ALA A 124 3.60 -6.65 -3.23
CA ALA A 124 4.51 -7.46 -2.43
C ALA A 124 4.85 -6.73 -1.12
N VAL A 125 4.90 -7.45 -0.02
CA VAL A 125 5.24 -6.89 1.29
C VAL A 125 6.70 -7.21 1.62
N VAL A 126 7.47 -6.14 1.84
CA VAL A 126 8.79 -6.22 2.47
C VAL A 126 8.63 -5.78 3.93
N PRO A 127 8.84 -6.67 4.90
CA PRO A 127 8.75 -6.31 6.30
C PRO A 127 9.81 -5.29 6.72
N GLU A 128 9.55 -4.62 7.83
CA GLU A 128 10.48 -3.70 8.46
C GLU A 128 11.80 -4.41 8.77
N HIS A 129 12.93 -3.72 8.57
CA HIS A 129 14.27 -4.19 8.89
C HIS A 129 14.68 -5.54 8.25
N THR A 130 13.96 -5.98 7.21
CA THR A 130 14.11 -7.32 6.66
C THR A 130 14.71 -7.24 5.25
N PRO A 131 15.89 -7.85 5.00
CA PRO A 131 16.36 -8.06 3.65
C PRO A 131 15.52 -9.15 2.97
N ILE A 132 15.39 -9.07 1.66
CA ILE A 132 14.73 -10.09 0.84
C ILE A 132 15.73 -10.54 -0.21
N HIS A 133 15.86 -11.85 -0.39
CA HIS A 133 16.64 -12.44 -1.46
C HIS A 133 15.72 -13.09 -2.48
N ALA A 134 16.15 -13.12 -3.74
CA ALA A 134 15.43 -13.88 -4.75
C ALA A 134 15.24 -15.34 -4.30
N GLY A 135 14.00 -15.84 -4.40
CA GLY A 135 13.59 -17.16 -3.91
C GLY A 135 12.93 -17.15 -2.52
N ASP A 136 13.14 -16.11 -1.70
CA ASP A 136 12.50 -16.01 -0.38
C ASP A 136 10.98 -15.92 -0.51
N LEU A 137 10.26 -16.58 0.38
CA LEU A 137 8.80 -16.48 0.42
C LEU A 137 8.38 -15.12 0.99
N ILE A 138 7.63 -14.37 0.19
CA ILE A 138 7.07 -13.07 0.55
C ILE A 138 5.54 -13.09 0.45
N THR A 139 4.89 -12.26 1.26
CA THR A 139 3.45 -12.04 1.13
C THR A 139 3.16 -11.15 -0.06
N TYR A 140 2.27 -11.60 -0.94
CA TYR A 140 1.76 -10.88 -2.09
C TYR A 140 0.25 -10.72 -1.98
N TYR A 141 -0.23 -9.49 -2.15
CA TYR A 141 -1.65 -9.16 -2.18
C TYR A 141 -2.04 -8.77 -3.60
N PRO A 142 -2.80 -9.61 -4.34
CA PRO A 142 -3.36 -9.22 -5.62
C PRO A 142 -4.26 -7.99 -5.50
N PHE A 143 -4.29 -7.12 -6.51
CA PHE A 143 -5.20 -5.96 -6.51
C PHE A 143 -6.66 -6.37 -6.47
N ILE A 144 -7.04 -7.48 -7.10
CA ILE A 144 -8.40 -8.00 -7.04
C ILE A 144 -8.84 -8.31 -5.60
N GLU A 145 -7.92 -8.82 -4.77
CA GLU A 145 -8.18 -9.12 -3.36
C GLU A 145 -8.15 -7.87 -2.48
N LEU A 146 -7.38 -6.85 -2.86
CA LEU A 146 -7.35 -5.56 -2.15
C LEU A 146 -8.57 -4.68 -2.47
N LEU A 147 -9.21 -4.91 -3.62
CA LEU A 147 -10.37 -4.15 -4.10
C LEU A 147 -11.72 -4.85 -3.87
N SER A 148 -11.71 -6.15 -3.54
CA SER A 148 -12.91 -6.97 -3.32
C SER A 148 -13.76 -6.56 -2.12
#